data_AF-A0A5C8P9Z2-F1
#
_entry.id   AF-A0A5C8P9Z2-F1
#
_cell.length_a   1.000
_cell.length_b   1.000
_cell.length_c   1.000
_cell.angle_alpha   90.00
_cell.angle_beta   90.00
_cell.angle_gamma   90.00
#
_symmetry.space_group_name_H-M   'P 1'
#
loop_
_entity.id
_entity.type
_entity.pdbx_description
1 polymer ?
#
loop_
_entity_poly.entity_id
_entity_poly.type
_entity_poly.pdbx_seq_one_letter_code
_entity_poly.pdbx_strand_id
1 'polypeptide(L)' 'MREPPRTLGDLSDGDLGLALECPSCGRKTGMFRDALIARHGREATIEAVGRAAVCSRCHHRGAKTHVVRPRYWRPAA' A
#
# COMPACT_ATOMS: atom_id res chain seq x y z
N MET A 1 12.70 -11.39 -16.64
CA MET A 1 12.80 -10.33 -15.62
C MET A 1 11.38 -10.04 -15.16
N ARG A 2 11.04 -10.16 -13.87
CA ARG A 2 9.70 -9.75 -13.40
C ARG A 2 9.69 -8.23 -13.32
N GLU A 3 8.79 -7.59 -14.04
CA GLU A 3 8.55 -6.15 -13.89
C GLU A 3 8.16 -5.84 -12.44
N PRO A 4 8.61 -4.70 -11.90
CA PRO A 4 8.18 -4.27 -10.58
C PRO A 4 6.65 -4.07 -10.60
N PRO A 5 5.92 -4.52 -9.57
CA PRO A 5 4.48 -4.39 -9.53
C PRO A 5 4.09 -2.91 -9.57
N ARG A 6 3.18 -2.54 -10.47
CA ARG A 6 2.72 -1.16 -10.66
C ARG A 6 1.30 -0.95 -10.16
N THR A 7 0.50 -2.00 -10.17
CA THR A 7 -0.91 -1.99 -9.78
C THR A 7 -1.17 -2.83 -8.54
N LEU A 8 -2.34 -2.64 -7.94
CA LEU A 8 -2.83 -3.53 -6.89
C LEU A 8 -3.07 -4.96 -7.39
N GLY A 9 -3.42 -5.12 -8.67
CA GLY A 9 -3.51 -6.41 -9.35
C GLY A 9 -2.18 -7.16 -9.32
N ASP A 10 -1.08 -6.52 -9.72
CA ASP A 10 0.26 -7.13 -9.69
C ASP A 10 0.66 -7.62 -8.29
N LEU A 11 0.27 -6.87 -7.25
CA LEU A 11 0.48 -7.29 -5.87
C LEU A 11 -0.33 -8.55 -5.53
N SER A 12 -1.54 -8.66 -6.06
CA SER A 12 -2.38 -9.85 -5.88
C SER A 12 -1.80 -11.07 -6.56
N ASP A 13 -1.40 -10.95 -7.82
CA ASP A 13 -0.85 -12.04 -8.60
C ASP A 13 0.54 -12.49 -8.07
N GLY A 14 1.27 -11.59 -7.40
CA GLY A 14 2.56 -11.87 -6.77
C GLY A 14 2.52 -12.36 -5.32
N ASP A 15 1.34 -12.52 -4.73
CA ASP A 15 1.13 -12.71 -3.29
C ASP A 15 1.88 -11.69 -2.41
N LEU A 16 1.85 -10.42 -2.83
CA LEU A 16 2.47 -9.28 -2.17
C LEU A 16 1.41 -8.44 -1.42
N GLY A 17 1.88 -7.65 -0.46
CA GLY A 17 1.11 -6.65 0.27
C GLY A 17 1.69 -5.25 0.06
N LEU A 18 0.94 -4.24 0.53
CA LEU A 18 1.35 -2.84 0.42
C LEU A 18 1.42 -2.20 1.80
N ALA A 19 2.57 -1.64 2.13
CA ALA A 19 2.78 -0.78 3.29
C ALA A 19 2.84 0.69 2.86
N LEU A 20 2.22 1.55 3.66
CA LEU A 20 2.17 3.00 3.50
C LEU A 20 2.91 3.64 4.67
N GLU A 21 3.91 4.46 4.37
CA GLU A 21 4.67 5.22 5.35
C GLU A 21 4.31 6.69 5.23
N CYS A 22 3.84 7.30 6.32
CA CYS A 22 3.61 8.73 6.36
C CYS A 22 4.97 9.46 6.40
N PRO A 23 5.28 10.32 5.41
CA PRO A 23 6.57 11.02 5.37
C PRO A 23 6.70 12.10 6.46
N SER A 24 5.57 12.57 7.02
CA SER A 24 5.56 13.60 8.06
C SER A 24 5.82 13.03 9.46
N CYS A 25 5.22 11.89 9.82
CA CYS A 25 5.35 11.31 11.17
C CYS A 25 6.09 9.95 11.22
N GLY A 26 6.54 9.44 10.08
CA GLY A 26 7.25 8.16 9.96
C GLY A 26 6.40 6.91 10.22
N ARG A 27 5.09 7.07 10.46
CA ARG A 27 4.21 5.94 10.80
C ARG A 27 4.01 5.05 9.58
N LYS A 28 4.32 3.76 9.74
CA LYS A 28 4.06 2.72 8.74
C LYS A 28 2.74 2.03 9.06
N THR A 29 1.83 2.02 8.11
CA THR A 29 0.56 1.30 8.15
C THR A 29 0.48 0.50 6.89
N GLY A 30 0.24 -0.79 6.98
CA GLY A 30 0.11 -1.62 5.79
C GLY A 30 -1.27 -2.18 5.75
N MET A 31 -1.71 -2.30 4.52
CA MET A 31 -3.06 -2.63 4.17
C MET A 31 -3.03 -3.95 3.45
N PHE A 32 -4.02 -4.78 3.75
CA PHE A 32 -4.29 -5.96 2.95
C PHE A 32 -4.62 -5.51 1.53
N ARG A 33 -4.02 -6.17 0.55
CA ARG A 33 -4.30 -5.85 -0.86
C ARG A 33 -5.79 -5.97 -1.17
N ASP A 34 -6.50 -6.92 -0.56
CA ASP A 34 -7.93 -7.13 -0.82
C ASP A 34 -8.75 -5.92 -0.39
N ALA A 35 -8.39 -5.29 0.74
CA ALA A 35 -9.01 -4.06 1.19
C ALA A 35 -8.70 -2.88 0.26
N LEU A 36 -7.48 -2.82 -0.28
CA LEU A 36 -7.09 -1.80 -1.26
C LEU A 36 -7.80 -2.00 -2.60
N ILE A 37 -7.89 -3.23 -3.08
CA ILE A 37 -8.58 -3.61 -4.32
C ILE A 37 -10.07 -3.32 -4.18
N ALA A 38 -10.68 -3.64 -3.03
CA ALA A 38 -12.08 -3.33 -2.77
C ALA A 38 -12.36 -1.81 -2.76
N ARG A 39 -11.38 -0.99 -2.34
CA ARG A 39 -11.51 0.47 -2.28
C ARG A 39 -11.19 1.19 -3.58
N HIS A 40 -10.16 0.75 -4.30
CA HIS A 40 -9.60 1.46 -5.44
C HIS A 40 -9.72 0.70 -6.77
N GLY A 41 -10.04 -0.59 -6.73
CA GLY A 41 -10.03 -1.48 -7.89
C GLY A 41 -8.67 -2.12 -8.15
N ARG A 42 -8.64 -3.23 -8.92
CA ARG A 42 -7.38 -3.94 -9.25
C ARG A 42 -6.44 -3.12 -10.12
N GLU A 43 -6.99 -2.28 -10.99
CA GLU A 43 -6.22 -1.47 -11.95
C GLU A 43 -5.62 -0.21 -11.31
N ALA A 44 -5.94 0.07 -10.05
CA ALA A 44 -5.36 1.20 -9.34
C ALA A 44 -3.84 1.03 -9.21
N THR A 45 -3.12 2.09 -9.54
CA THR A 45 -1.67 2.12 -9.41
C THR A 45 -1.28 2.28 -7.94
N ILE A 46 -0.17 1.64 -7.57
CA ILE A 46 0.39 1.74 -6.21
C ILE A 46 0.66 3.21 -5.86
N GLU A 47 1.17 3.99 -6.80
CA GLU A 47 1.40 5.43 -6.62
C GLU A 47 0.11 6.21 -6.36
N ALA A 48 -0.98 5.90 -7.06
CA ALA A 48 -2.28 6.55 -6.82
C ALA A 48 -2.80 6.26 -5.41
N VAL A 49 -2.64 5.01 -4.93
CA VAL A 49 -2.99 4.62 -3.56
C VAL A 49 -2.15 5.40 -2.55
N GLY A 50 -0.84 5.51 -2.77
CA GLY A 50 0.06 6.31 -1.95
C GLY A 50 -0.35 7.79 -1.88
N ARG A 51 -0.72 8.39 -3.01
CA ARG A 51 -1.19 9.80 -3.06
C ARG A 51 -2.54 10.01 -2.38
N ALA A 52 -3.45 9.04 -2.50
CA ALA A 52 -4.77 9.09 -1.87
C ALA A 52 -4.73 8.78 -0.37
N ALA A 53 -3.64 8.19 0.13
CA ALA A 53 -3.49 7.86 1.54
C ALA A 53 -3.46 9.11 2.43
N VAL A 54 -4.16 9.04 3.56
CA VAL A 54 -4.15 10.08 4.59
C VAL A 54 -3.73 9.46 5.90
N CYS A 55 -2.74 10.04 6.56
CA CYS A 55 -2.28 9.57 7.86
C CYS A 55 -3.35 9.87 8.92
N SER A 56 -3.86 8.85 9.59
CA SER A 56 -4.85 9.01 10.67
C SER A 56 -4.34 9.78 11.90
N ARG A 57 -3.00 9.92 12.05
CA ARG A 57 -2.40 10.60 13.19
C ARG A 57 -2.16 12.10 12.96
N CYS A 58 -1.50 12.44 11.86
CA CYS A 58 -1.12 13.83 11.56
C CYS A 58 -1.91 14.44 10.40
N HIS A 59 -2.88 13.70 9.83
CA HIS A 59 -3.75 14.12 8.73
C HIS A 59 -2.99 14.52 7.45
N HIS A 60 -1.70 14.17 7.38
CA HIS A 60 -0.87 14.40 6.21
C HIS A 60 -1.39 13.56 5.03
N ARG A 61 -1.53 14.20 3.87
CA ARG A 61 -1.93 13.55 2.62
C ARG A 61 -0.70 13.08 1.88
N GLY A 62 -0.78 11.90 1.32
CA GLY A 62 0.35 11.24 0.68
C GLY A 62 1.10 10.35 1.66
N ALA A 63 1.45 9.16 1.18
CA ALA A 63 2.29 8.20 1.86
C ALA A 63 3.30 7.61 0.87
N LYS A 64 4.49 7.27 1.37
CA LYS A 64 5.45 6.46 0.63
C LYS A 64 4.96 5.01 0.63
N THR A 65 4.89 4.42 -0.55
CA THR A 65 4.42 3.05 -0.76
C THR A 65 5.59 2.09 -0.76
N HIS A 66 5.48 1.01 0.01
CA HIS A 66 6.46 -0.05 0.09
C HIS A 66 5.78 -1.38 -0.23
N VAL A 67 6.29 -2.06 -1.25
CA VAL A 67 5.84 -3.41 -1.57
C VAL A 67 6.47 -4.36 -0.56
N VAL A 68 5.65 -5.09 0.17
CA VAL A 68 6.08 -6.00 1.24
C VAL A 68 5.53 -7.39 0.99
N ARG A 69 6.19 -8.42 1.51
CA ARG A 69 5.62 -9.77 1.51
C ARG A 69 4.76 -9.93 2.76
N PRO A 70 3.49 -10.39 2.65
CA PRO A 70 2.56 -10.51 3.78
C PRO A 70 3.10 -11.36 4.94
N ARG A 71 3.90 -12.38 4.62
CA ARG A 71 4.56 -13.25 5.62
C ARG A 71 5.57 -12.53 6.53
N TYR A 72 6.04 -11.34 6.13
CA TYR A 72 7.06 -10.59 6.86
C TYR A 72 6.53 -9.31 7.50
N TRP A 73 5.22 -9.06 7.46
CA TRP A 73 4.65 -7.82 7.96
C TRP A 73 3.22 -8.02 8.49
N ARG A 74 2.99 -7.69 9.77
CA ARG A 74 1.66 -7.70 10.39
C ARG A 74 1.02 -6.32 10.25
N PRO A 75 -0.23 -6.21 9.74
CA PRO A 75 -0.94 -4.94 9.79
C PRO A 75 -1.10 -4.48 11.22
N ALA A 76 -1.00 -3.16 11.41
CA ALA A 76 -1.39 -2.55 12.68
C ALA A 76 -2.89 -2.82 12.87
N ALA A 77 -3.20 -3.62 13.89
CA ALA A 77 -4.56 -3.86 14.36
C ALA A 77 -5.19 -2.56 14.89
#